data_AF-A0A8H5ZRJ2-F1
#
_entry.id   AF-A0A8H5ZRJ2-F1
#
_cell.length_a   1.000
_cell.length_b   1.000
_cell.length_c   1.000
_cell.angle_alpha   90.00
_cell.angle_beta   90.00
_cell.angle_gamma   90.00
#
_symmetry.space_group_name_H-M   'P 1'
#
loop_
_entity.id
_entity.type
_entity.pdbx_description
1 polymer ?
#
loop_
_entity_poly.entity_id
_entity_poly.type
_entity_poly.pdbx_seq_one_letter_code
_entity_poly.pdbx_strand_id
1 'polypeptide(L)'
;MATLIPTWDCHTPHNVNDFSLRNEMKTPPNDTSNISEALFAVVRCKLGDFIRHNPSHLDFINPIMKNLAKKPHSDSCSELEDIALFESVLESKYLSQCDPQIPLHFMTIWWTRVFFAKTRFAHYLATRSPNPENETDEQRGASLTHARTMLECDTMLMGSPLTKAFRWIIYLHFPFPAYVHLIQDLKRRPLSNHADLAWQAMSDNCSTRFVDLHNKDNPMESRPRNPFFAMFSELVLQAWDARKAASIHSEPPLLVKYITQRLSRMSEREMESCETLESGGIRPTETFSMAPAQISTSFNNMQWAWSAPNWGAVPEQNW
;
A
#
# COMPACT_ATOMS: atom_id res chain seq x y z
N MET A 1 5.76 3.10 10.67
CA MET A 1 4.37 3.35 11.10
C MET A 1 4.38 3.32 12.61
N ALA A 2 3.83 4.35 13.28
CA ALA A 2 3.54 4.21 14.71
C ALA A 2 2.64 2.99 14.90
N THR A 3 3.02 2.11 15.81
CA THR A 3 2.26 0.91 16.15
C THR A 3 0.92 1.36 16.72
N LEU A 4 -0.17 1.19 15.96
CA LEU A 4 -1.52 1.51 16.42
C LEU A 4 -1.96 0.45 17.43
N ILE A 5 -1.68 0.71 18.70
CA ILE A 5 -1.98 -0.20 19.81
C ILE A 5 -3.24 0.27 20.55
N PRO A 6 -4.07 -0.65 21.08
CA PRO A 6 -5.34 -0.31 21.71
C PRO A 6 -5.16 0.37 23.08
N THR A 7 -3.95 0.47 23.60
CA THR A 7 -3.67 1.03 24.94
C THR A 7 -3.58 2.55 24.97
N TRP A 8 -3.70 3.23 23.83
CA TRP A 8 -3.70 4.70 23.78
C TRP A 8 -5.05 5.24 24.28
N ASP A 9 -5.01 6.13 25.26
CA ASP A 9 -6.19 6.76 25.89
C ASP A 9 -6.66 8.04 25.19
N CYS A 10 -5.91 8.54 24.21
CA CYS A 10 -6.30 9.71 23.43
C CYS A 10 -7.56 9.44 22.60
N HIS A 11 -8.59 10.28 22.80
CA HIS A 11 -9.83 10.24 22.02
C HIS A 11 -9.63 10.79 20.59
N THR A 12 -10.47 10.34 19.65
CA THR A 12 -10.48 10.93 18.29
C THR A 12 -10.89 12.40 18.34
N PRO A 13 -10.29 13.28 17.52
CA PRO A 13 -10.63 14.69 17.50
C PRO A 13 -12.08 14.94 17.08
N HIS A 14 -12.63 16.05 17.57
CA HIS A 14 -13.98 16.52 17.29
C HIS A 14 -14.11 17.11 15.87
N ASN A 15 -15.30 16.99 15.28
CA ASN A 15 -15.62 17.55 13.97
C ASN A 15 -16.00 19.03 14.09
N VAL A 16 -15.01 19.89 14.28
CA VAL A 16 -15.21 21.33 14.53
C VAL A 16 -14.36 22.18 13.59
N ASN A 17 -14.83 23.40 13.32
CA ASN A 17 -14.08 24.37 12.51
C ASN A 17 -13.15 25.19 13.38
N ASP A 18 -12.09 25.74 12.79
CA ASP A 18 -11.06 26.47 13.54
C ASP A 18 -11.63 27.72 14.22
N PHE A 19 -12.58 28.41 13.56
CA PHE A 19 -13.27 29.57 14.13
C PHE A 19 -14.14 29.24 15.35
N SER A 20 -14.43 27.97 15.61
CA SER A 20 -15.16 27.51 16.80
C SER A 20 -14.24 27.29 18.01
N LEU A 21 -12.92 27.38 17.81
CA LEU A 21 -11.90 27.21 18.84
C LEU A 21 -11.43 28.56 19.37
N ARG A 22 -11.38 28.72 20.69
CA ARG A 22 -10.85 29.91 21.38
C ARG A 22 -9.96 29.50 22.54
N ASN A 23 -8.91 30.29 22.80
CA ASN A 23 -7.89 29.97 23.80
C ASN A 23 -8.47 29.88 25.23
N GLU A 24 -9.51 30.65 25.55
CA GLU A 24 -10.11 30.72 26.88
C GLU A 24 -11.22 29.66 27.10
N MET A 25 -11.43 28.73 26.17
CA MET A 25 -12.47 27.70 26.29
C MET A 25 -12.19 26.73 27.44
N LYS A 26 -13.18 26.57 28.33
CA LYS A 26 -13.14 25.61 29.44
C LYS A 26 -13.94 24.34 29.18
N THR A 27 -14.73 24.33 28.12
CA THR A 27 -15.58 23.22 27.70
C THR A 27 -15.30 22.91 26.23
N PRO A 28 -15.29 21.63 25.82
CA PRO A 28 -15.10 21.27 24.43
C PRO A 28 -16.25 21.84 23.57
N PRO A 29 -15.97 22.26 22.32
CA PRO A 29 -17.02 22.63 21.38
C PRO A 29 -17.89 21.42 21.04
N ASN A 30 -19.15 21.69 20.69
CA ASN A 30 -20.01 20.66 20.13
C ASN A 30 -19.55 20.30 18.71
N ASP A 31 -19.68 19.03 18.35
CA ASP A 31 -19.47 18.58 16.98
C ASP A 31 -20.40 19.35 16.03
N THR A 32 -19.84 19.78 14.89
CA THR A 32 -20.60 20.39 13.81
C THR A 32 -21.48 19.32 13.16
N SER A 33 -22.72 19.69 12.80
CA SER A 33 -23.63 18.81 12.06
C SER A 33 -23.12 18.51 10.65
N ASN A 34 -22.41 19.47 10.06
CA ASN A 34 -21.79 19.38 8.74
C ASN A 34 -20.31 18.98 8.86
N ILE A 35 -19.68 18.62 7.75
CA ILE A 35 -18.22 18.46 7.68
C ILE A 35 -17.49 19.77 8.02
N SER A 36 -16.37 19.67 8.76
CA SER A 36 -15.53 20.82 9.14
C SER A 36 -14.23 20.91 8.33
N GLU A 37 -13.50 22.01 8.49
CA GLU A 37 -12.14 22.18 7.92
C GLU A 37 -11.16 21.07 8.36
N ALA A 38 -11.41 20.44 9.52
CA ALA A 38 -10.62 19.34 10.07
C ALA A 38 -11.00 17.94 9.53
N LEU A 39 -11.91 17.86 8.54
CA LEU A 39 -12.52 16.61 8.04
C LEU A 39 -11.52 15.46 7.86
N PHE A 40 -10.44 15.69 7.11
CA PHE A 40 -9.48 14.63 6.80
C PHE A 40 -8.81 14.07 8.06
N ALA A 41 -8.43 14.94 8.99
CA ALA A 41 -7.80 14.55 10.24
C ALA A 41 -8.79 13.76 11.12
N VAL A 42 -10.03 14.24 11.25
CA VAL A 42 -11.09 13.58 12.01
C VAL A 42 -11.38 12.19 11.47
N VAL A 43 -11.63 12.07 10.17
CA VAL A 43 -11.91 10.77 9.54
C VAL A 43 -10.72 9.84 9.69
N ARG A 44 -9.50 10.29 9.37
CA ARG A 44 -8.28 9.47 9.52
C ARG A 44 -8.07 8.97 10.94
N CYS A 45 -8.30 9.81 11.96
CA CYS A 45 -8.21 9.40 13.36
C CYS A 45 -9.28 8.37 13.74
N LYS A 46 -10.51 8.52 13.24
CA LYS A 46 -11.57 7.51 13.44
C LYS A 46 -11.23 6.18 12.78
N LEU A 47 -10.68 6.21 11.56
CA LEU A 47 -10.17 5.01 10.89
C LEU A 47 -9.06 4.34 11.73
N GLY A 48 -8.10 5.13 12.24
CA GLY A 48 -7.02 4.66 13.12
C GLY A 48 -7.53 4.06 14.44
N ASP A 49 -8.53 4.69 15.04
CA ASP A 49 -9.17 4.23 16.26
C ASP A 49 -9.97 2.94 16.04
N PHE A 50 -10.63 2.78 14.89
CA PHE A 50 -11.30 1.54 14.55
C PHE A 50 -10.29 0.39 14.38
N ILE A 51 -9.22 0.59 13.59
CA ILE A 51 -8.29 -0.51 13.26
C ILE A 51 -7.45 -0.98 14.45
N ARG A 52 -7.11 -0.10 15.41
CA ARG A 52 -6.32 -0.50 16.59
C ARG A 52 -7.05 -1.48 17.50
N HIS A 53 -8.38 -1.56 17.41
CA HIS A 53 -9.23 -2.49 18.15
C HIS A 53 -9.63 -3.72 17.31
N ASN A 54 -9.18 -3.81 16.07
CA ASN A 54 -9.53 -4.89 15.18
C ASN A 54 -8.62 -6.13 15.42
N PRO A 55 -9.17 -7.34 15.65
CA PRO A 55 -8.39 -8.54 15.92
C PRO A 55 -7.38 -8.90 14.82
N SER A 56 -7.78 -8.81 13.55
CA SER A 56 -6.90 -9.10 12.41
C SER A 56 -5.73 -8.13 12.33
N HIS A 57 -5.94 -6.85 12.68
CA HIS A 57 -4.83 -5.89 12.76
C HIS A 57 -3.85 -6.26 13.87
N LEU A 58 -4.37 -6.64 15.04
CA LEU A 58 -3.54 -7.01 16.19
C LEU A 58 -2.75 -8.30 15.94
N ASP A 59 -3.26 -9.24 15.15
CA ASP A 59 -2.51 -10.43 14.72
C ASP A 59 -1.22 -10.06 13.96
N PHE A 60 -1.24 -8.98 13.17
CA PHE A 60 -0.04 -8.52 12.46
C PHE A 60 0.91 -7.71 13.33
N ILE A 61 0.38 -6.91 14.24
CA ILE A 61 1.15 -5.91 14.97
C ILE A 61 1.67 -6.43 16.31
N ASN A 62 0.83 -7.14 17.07
CA ASN A 62 1.20 -7.80 18.30
C ASN A 62 0.11 -8.82 18.72
N PRO A 63 0.32 -10.12 18.44
CA PRO A 63 -0.66 -11.17 18.76
C PRO A 63 -1.07 -11.26 20.22
N ILE A 64 -0.18 -10.85 21.16
CA ILE A 64 -0.47 -10.87 22.60
C ILE A 64 -1.65 -9.93 22.93
N MET A 65 -1.76 -8.83 22.19
CA MET A 65 -2.79 -7.82 22.40
C MET A 65 -4.15 -8.20 21.81
N LYS A 66 -4.28 -9.31 21.07
CA LYS A 66 -5.57 -9.78 20.56
C LYS A 66 -6.62 -9.96 21.66
N ASN A 67 -6.18 -10.33 22.86
CA ASN A 67 -7.05 -10.47 24.03
C ASN A 67 -7.73 -9.16 24.43
N LEU A 68 -7.13 -8.00 24.12
CA LEU A 68 -7.68 -6.67 24.39
C LEU A 68 -8.80 -6.29 23.41
N ALA A 69 -8.87 -6.92 22.24
CA ALA A 69 -9.92 -6.73 21.24
C ALA A 69 -11.11 -7.68 21.40
N LYS A 70 -11.14 -8.51 22.45
CA LYS A 70 -12.25 -9.44 22.69
C LYS A 70 -13.51 -8.67 23.08
N LYS A 71 -14.50 -8.67 22.19
CA LYS A 71 -15.84 -8.14 22.47
C LYS A 71 -16.58 -9.05 23.46
N PRO A 72 -17.45 -8.49 24.33
CA PRO A 72 -18.38 -9.29 25.12
C PRO A 72 -19.29 -10.12 24.20
N HIS A 73 -19.62 -11.35 24.63
CA HIS A 73 -20.32 -12.34 23.82
C HIS A 73 -21.71 -11.91 23.29
N SER A 74 -22.30 -10.82 23.80
CA SER A 74 -23.59 -10.29 23.37
C SER A 74 -23.55 -9.47 22.07
N ASP A 75 -22.37 -9.01 21.63
CA ASP A 75 -22.18 -8.11 20.47
C ASP A 75 -21.51 -8.82 19.27
N SER A 76 -21.67 -10.14 19.13
CA SER A 76 -20.88 -10.93 18.18
C SER A 76 -21.33 -10.78 16.71
N CYS A 77 -21.18 -9.59 16.13
CA CYS A 77 -21.01 -9.44 14.70
C CYS A 77 -19.63 -9.96 14.29
N SER A 78 -19.51 -10.51 13.08
CA SER A 78 -18.22 -10.83 12.49
C SER A 78 -17.41 -9.54 12.27
N GLU A 79 -16.08 -9.65 12.28
CA GLU A 79 -15.20 -8.50 12.03
C GLU A 79 -15.51 -7.83 10.66
N LEU A 80 -15.91 -8.61 9.67
CA LEU A 80 -16.29 -8.10 8.36
C LEU A 80 -17.59 -7.29 8.38
N GLU A 81 -18.56 -7.70 9.21
CA GLU A 81 -19.77 -6.93 9.46
C GLU A 81 -19.47 -5.64 10.22
N ASP A 82 -18.57 -5.68 11.22
CA ASP A 82 -18.11 -4.47 11.92
C ASP A 82 -17.48 -3.46 10.96
N ILE A 83 -16.64 -3.95 10.04
CA ILE A 83 -16.04 -3.12 8.98
C ILE A 83 -17.13 -2.49 8.10
N ALA A 84 -18.12 -3.27 7.69
CA ALA A 84 -19.22 -2.79 6.83
C ALA A 84 -20.11 -1.76 7.55
N LEU A 85 -20.44 -2.01 8.82
CA LEU A 85 -21.21 -1.07 9.65
C LEU A 85 -20.45 0.24 9.85
N PHE A 86 -19.15 0.15 10.15
CA PHE A 86 -18.33 1.34 10.33
C PHE A 86 -18.15 2.14 9.03
N GLU A 87 -18.00 1.45 7.89
CA GLU A 87 -18.00 2.11 6.58
C GLU A 87 -19.30 2.86 6.31
N SER A 88 -20.45 2.24 6.58
CA SER A 88 -21.76 2.88 6.44
C SER A 88 -21.92 4.12 7.33
N VAL A 89 -21.43 4.07 8.57
CA VAL A 89 -21.44 5.22 9.49
C VAL A 89 -20.60 6.37 8.95
N LEU A 90 -19.38 6.10 8.46
CA LEU A 90 -18.54 7.14 7.87
C LEU A 90 -19.11 7.68 6.56
N GLU A 91 -19.73 6.83 5.75
CA GLU A 91 -20.40 7.23 4.53
C GLU A 91 -21.51 8.23 4.82
N SER A 92 -22.44 7.84 5.69
CA SER A 92 -23.60 8.65 6.06
C SER A 92 -23.20 9.95 6.74
N LYS A 93 -22.27 9.88 7.71
CA LYS A 93 -21.90 11.04 8.54
C LYS A 93 -20.98 12.02 7.84
N TYR A 94 -20.04 11.56 7.01
CA TYR A 94 -18.97 12.40 6.46
C TYR A 94 -18.94 12.41 4.93
N LEU A 95 -18.86 11.24 4.29
CA LEU A 95 -18.58 11.17 2.85
C LEU A 95 -19.75 11.62 1.98
N SER A 96 -20.99 11.40 2.42
CA SER A 96 -22.21 11.86 1.74
C SER A 96 -22.28 13.38 1.54
N GLN A 97 -21.54 14.14 2.36
CA GLN A 97 -21.48 15.60 2.33
C GLN A 97 -20.25 16.14 1.56
N CYS A 98 -19.36 15.24 1.12
CA CYS A 98 -18.11 15.62 0.45
C CYS A 98 -18.36 16.03 -1.00
N ASP A 99 -17.93 17.23 -1.38
CA ASP A 99 -17.76 17.61 -2.79
C ASP A 99 -16.41 17.09 -3.35
N PRO A 100 -16.40 16.16 -4.32
CA PRO A 100 -15.16 15.60 -4.87
C PRO A 100 -14.35 16.59 -5.71
N GLN A 101 -14.84 17.80 -5.99
CA GLN A 101 -14.06 18.87 -6.60
C GLN A 101 -13.17 19.60 -5.59
N ILE A 102 -13.44 19.45 -4.29
CA ILE A 102 -12.64 20.05 -3.22
C ILE A 102 -11.47 19.10 -2.88
N PRO A 103 -10.21 19.57 -2.91
CA PRO A 103 -9.03 18.71 -2.68
C PRO A 103 -9.07 17.86 -1.42
N LEU A 104 -9.43 18.45 -0.27
CA LEU A 104 -9.44 17.75 1.01
C LEU A 104 -10.58 16.71 1.09
N HIS A 105 -11.71 17.00 0.46
CA HIS A 105 -12.85 16.09 0.36
C HIS A 105 -12.52 14.91 -0.54
N PHE A 106 -11.98 15.16 -1.73
CA PHE A 106 -11.50 14.12 -2.64
C PHE A 106 -10.47 13.21 -1.95
N MET A 107 -9.50 13.82 -1.25
CA MET A 107 -8.51 13.09 -0.46
C MET A 107 -9.19 12.23 0.60
N THR A 108 -10.16 12.75 1.35
CA THR A 108 -10.86 12.02 2.41
C THR A 108 -11.67 10.84 1.87
N ILE A 109 -12.40 11.02 0.76
CA ILE A 109 -13.18 9.97 0.11
C ILE A 109 -12.26 8.80 -0.24
N TRP A 110 -11.25 9.05 -1.07
CA TRP A 110 -10.41 7.96 -1.58
C TRP A 110 -9.50 7.37 -0.51
N TRP A 111 -9.04 8.17 0.46
CA TRP A 111 -8.29 7.64 1.61
C TRP A 111 -9.13 6.65 2.42
N THR A 112 -10.41 6.96 2.63
CA THR A 112 -11.34 6.10 3.35
C THR A 112 -11.57 4.79 2.58
N ARG A 113 -11.74 4.86 1.26
CA ARG A 113 -11.87 3.67 0.39
C ARG A 113 -10.62 2.79 0.40
N VAL A 114 -9.42 3.38 0.27
CA VAL A 114 -8.14 2.65 0.39
C VAL A 114 -8.05 1.95 1.73
N PHE A 115 -8.39 2.65 2.82
CA PHE A 115 -8.35 2.10 4.17
C PHE A 115 -9.27 0.88 4.33
N PHE A 116 -10.51 0.96 3.83
CA PHE A 116 -11.44 -0.16 3.94
C PHE A 116 -11.03 -1.36 3.09
N ALA A 117 -10.55 -1.13 1.86
CA ALA A 117 -9.99 -2.19 1.03
C ALA A 117 -8.79 -2.87 1.71
N LYS A 118 -7.90 -2.07 2.31
CA LYS A 118 -6.74 -2.56 3.08
C LYS A 118 -7.15 -3.35 4.31
N THR A 119 -8.15 -2.87 5.06
CA THR A 119 -8.63 -3.54 6.27
C THR A 119 -9.25 -4.90 5.94
N ARG A 120 -10.08 -4.98 4.89
CA ARG A 120 -10.64 -6.26 4.42
C ARG A 120 -9.56 -7.22 3.90
N PHE A 121 -8.57 -6.68 3.19
CA PHE A 121 -7.43 -7.49 2.74
C PHE A 121 -6.58 -8.01 3.91
N ALA A 122 -6.35 -7.19 4.93
CA ALA A 122 -5.67 -7.63 6.16
C ALA A 122 -6.48 -8.70 6.89
N HIS A 123 -7.79 -8.53 7.03
CA HIS A 123 -8.69 -9.54 7.59
C HIS A 123 -8.57 -10.87 6.85
N TYR A 124 -8.61 -10.85 5.51
CA TYR A 124 -8.38 -12.03 4.69
C TYR A 124 -7.01 -12.67 5.00
N LEU A 125 -5.92 -11.90 5.02
CA LEU A 125 -4.59 -12.45 5.29
C LEU A 125 -4.46 -13.07 6.68
N ALA A 126 -5.16 -12.54 7.68
CA ALA A 126 -5.15 -13.06 9.06
C ALA A 126 -6.00 -14.33 9.22
N THR A 127 -7.07 -14.46 8.44
CA THR A 127 -8.07 -15.54 8.57
C THR A 127 -7.94 -16.64 7.51
N ARG A 128 -7.13 -16.43 6.47
CA ARG A 128 -6.93 -17.41 5.40
C ARG A 128 -6.43 -18.75 5.95
N SER A 129 -6.89 -19.84 5.33
CA SER A 129 -6.45 -21.19 5.68
C SER A 129 -4.93 -21.33 5.50
N PRO A 130 -4.23 -21.98 6.45
CA PRO A 130 -2.81 -22.30 6.28
C PRO A 130 -2.58 -23.31 5.15
N ASN A 131 -3.60 -24.13 4.82
CA ASN A 131 -3.57 -24.98 3.63
C ASN A 131 -4.31 -24.28 2.46
N PRO A 132 -3.60 -23.90 1.37
CA PRO A 132 -4.20 -23.23 0.21
C PRO A 132 -5.27 -24.05 -0.51
N GLU A 133 -5.22 -25.37 -0.43
CA GLU A 133 -6.18 -26.29 -1.06
C GLU A 133 -7.56 -26.25 -0.40
N ASN A 134 -7.64 -25.74 0.84
CA ASN A 134 -8.90 -25.63 1.57
C ASN A 134 -9.61 -24.28 1.34
N GLU A 135 -9.01 -23.39 0.56
CA GLU A 135 -9.54 -22.06 0.30
C GLU A 135 -10.49 -22.09 -0.91
N THR A 136 -11.72 -21.59 -0.72
CA THR A 136 -12.71 -21.58 -1.81
C THR A 136 -12.36 -20.54 -2.87
N ASP A 137 -12.84 -20.75 -4.10
CA ASP A 137 -12.62 -19.80 -5.19
C ASP A 137 -13.26 -18.44 -4.91
N GLU A 138 -14.36 -18.40 -4.15
CA GLU A 138 -15.03 -17.16 -3.72
C GLU A 138 -14.16 -16.38 -2.72
N GLN A 139 -13.58 -17.05 -1.72
CA GLN A 139 -12.68 -16.41 -0.75
C GLN A 139 -11.45 -15.83 -1.46
N ARG A 140 -10.87 -16.61 -2.37
CA ARG A 140 -9.75 -16.19 -3.20
C ARG A 140 -10.12 -15.00 -4.08
N GLY A 141 -11.25 -15.07 -4.79
CA GLY A 141 -11.75 -13.99 -5.64
C GLY A 141 -12.04 -12.70 -4.88
N ALA A 142 -12.61 -12.79 -3.68
CA ALA A 142 -12.82 -11.66 -2.78
C ALA A 142 -11.49 -11.02 -2.37
N SER A 143 -10.48 -11.82 -2.01
CA SER A 143 -9.15 -11.30 -1.65
C SER A 143 -8.48 -10.54 -2.79
N LEU A 144 -8.60 -11.04 -4.03
CA LEU A 144 -8.06 -10.39 -5.23
C LEU A 144 -8.81 -9.09 -5.51
N THR A 145 -10.13 -9.09 -5.29
CA THR A 145 -10.94 -7.89 -5.40
C THR A 145 -10.50 -6.83 -4.39
N HIS A 146 -10.28 -7.18 -3.12
CA HIS A 146 -9.78 -6.24 -2.11
C HIS A 146 -8.40 -5.67 -2.47
N ALA A 147 -7.45 -6.53 -2.86
CA ALA A 147 -6.13 -6.10 -3.30
C ALA A 147 -6.20 -5.17 -4.53
N ARG A 148 -7.05 -5.50 -5.50
CA ARG A 148 -7.26 -4.67 -6.69
C ARG A 148 -7.88 -3.31 -6.32
N THR A 149 -8.92 -3.29 -5.50
CA THR A 149 -9.57 -2.06 -5.04
C THR A 149 -8.61 -1.15 -4.27
N MET A 150 -7.66 -1.72 -3.50
CA MET A 150 -6.58 -0.92 -2.90
C MET A 150 -5.77 -0.17 -3.96
N LEU A 151 -5.37 -0.85 -5.05
CA LEU A 151 -4.60 -0.23 -6.13
C LEU A 151 -5.44 0.77 -6.93
N GLU A 152 -6.69 0.45 -7.23
CA GLU A 152 -7.61 1.35 -7.96
C GLU A 152 -7.83 2.65 -7.18
N CYS A 153 -8.15 2.58 -5.88
CA CYS A 153 -8.36 3.77 -5.06
C CYS A 153 -7.08 4.59 -4.86
N ASP A 154 -5.94 3.91 -4.70
CA ASP A 154 -4.63 4.57 -4.61
C ASP A 154 -4.23 5.25 -5.93
N THR A 155 -4.62 4.66 -7.08
CA THR A 155 -4.47 5.27 -8.40
C THR A 155 -5.26 6.56 -8.51
N MET A 156 -6.50 6.60 -8.00
CA MET A 156 -7.30 7.83 -7.96
C MET A 156 -6.62 8.92 -7.12
N LEU A 157 -6.02 8.55 -5.99
CA LEU A 157 -5.26 9.47 -5.15
C LEU A 157 -3.97 9.95 -5.82
N MET A 158 -3.25 9.10 -6.55
CA MET A 158 -1.98 9.47 -7.17
C MET A 158 -2.17 10.24 -8.47
N GLY A 159 -3.14 9.85 -9.29
CA GLY A 159 -3.42 10.41 -10.61
C GLY A 159 -4.13 11.76 -10.61
N SER A 160 -4.87 12.11 -9.54
CA SER A 160 -5.62 13.37 -9.48
C SER A 160 -4.71 14.60 -9.29
N PRO A 161 -4.93 15.70 -10.04
CA PRO A 161 -4.28 16.98 -9.76
C PRO A 161 -4.64 17.57 -8.39
N LEU A 162 -5.85 17.27 -7.88
CA LEU A 162 -6.36 17.79 -6.61
C LEU A 162 -5.51 17.33 -5.41
N THR A 163 -4.90 16.15 -5.50
CA THR A 163 -4.12 15.53 -4.42
C THR A 163 -2.62 15.76 -4.57
N LYS A 164 -2.17 16.52 -5.58
CA LYS A 164 -0.74 16.74 -5.86
C LYS A 164 0.03 17.22 -4.63
N ALA A 165 -0.52 18.17 -3.87
CA ALA A 165 0.09 18.71 -2.66
C ALA A 165 0.12 17.71 -1.47
N PHE A 166 -0.72 16.68 -1.51
CA PHE A 166 -0.84 15.67 -0.46
C PHE A 166 -0.07 14.38 -0.78
N ARG A 167 0.55 14.24 -1.95
CA ARG A 167 1.23 13.00 -2.38
C ARG A 167 2.27 12.46 -1.38
N TRP A 168 2.91 13.34 -0.61
CA TRP A 168 3.85 12.95 0.45
C TRP A 168 3.25 11.89 1.40
N ILE A 169 1.98 12.03 1.79
CA ILE A 169 1.33 11.08 2.70
C ILE A 169 0.92 9.80 1.98
N ILE A 170 0.59 9.90 0.69
CA ILE A 170 0.21 8.75 -0.14
C ILE A 170 1.44 7.87 -0.44
N TYR A 171 2.63 8.47 -0.58
CA TYR A 171 3.89 7.72 -0.70
C TYR A 171 4.20 6.87 0.53
N LEU A 172 3.93 7.38 1.73
CA LEU A 172 4.11 6.63 2.98
C LEU A 172 3.18 5.42 3.11
N HIS A 173 2.13 5.34 2.29
CA HIS A 173 1.12 4.29 2.30
C HIS A 173 1.10 3.48 1.00
N PHE A 174 2.27 3.30 0.37
CA PHE A 174 2.40 2.50 -0.84
C PHE A 174 1.80 1.08 -0.67
N PRO A 175 0.86 0.64 -1.53
CA PRO A 175 0.11 -0.61 -1.38
C PRO A 175 0.89 -1.86 -1.82
N PHE A 176 2.15 -2.01 -1.38
CA PHE A 176 3.01 -3.13 -1.76
C PHE A 176 2.40 -4.52 -1.52
N PRO A 177 1.74 -4.81 -0.38
CA PRO A 177 1.17 -6.15 -0.15
C PRO A 177 0.11 -6.55 -1.19
N ALA A 178 -0.64 -5.57 -1.73
CA ALA A 178 -1.63 -5.83 -2.77
C ALA A 178 -0.97 -6.27 -4.08
N TYR A 179 0.12 -5.60 -4.49
CA TYR A 179 0.91 -6.02 -5.65
C TYR A 179 1.42 -7.45 -5.50
N VAL A 180 2.04 -7.77 -4.36
CA VAL A 180 2.59 -9.11 -4.13
C VAL A 180 1.50 -10.17 -4.23
N HIS A 181 0.34 -9.94 -3.62
CA HIS A 181 -0.78 -10.88 -3.68
C HIS A 181 -1.30 -11.11 -5.09
N LEU A 182 -1.51 -10.04 -5.86
CA LEU A 182 -1.95 -10.12 -7.26
C LEU A 182 -0.91 -10.83 -8.14
N ILE A 183 0.38 -10.51 -7.99
CA ILE A 183 1.47 -11.14 -8.75
C ILE A 183 1.57 -12.63 -8.43
N GLN A 184 1.45 -13.01 -7.16
CA GLN A 184 1.47 -14.40 -6.74
C GLN A 184 0.30 -15.20 -7.34
N ASP A 185 -0.88 -14.59 -7.41
CA ASP A 185 -2.02 -15.21 -8.07
C ASP A 185 -1.82 -15.35 -9.57
N LEU A 186 -1.35 -14.29 -10.23
CA LEU A 186 -1.05 -14.27 -11.67
C LEU A 186 0.01 -15.30 -12.06
N LYS A 187 1.01 -15.52 -11.21
CA LYS A 187 2.03 -16.55 -11.44
C LYS A 187 1.45 -17.95 -11.40
N ARG A 188 0.49 -18.22 -10.50
CA ARG A 188 -0.15 -19.55 -10.33
C ARG A 188 -1.27 -19.79 -11.33
N ARG A 189 -2.07 -18.75 -11.62
CA ARG A 189 -3.28 -18.80 -12.44
C ARG A 189 -3.25 -17.67 -13.48
N PRO A 190 -2.32 -17.74 -14.45
CA PRO A 190 -2.04 -16.63 -15.37
C PRO A 190 -3.20 -16.26 -16.30
N LEU A 191 -4.17 -17.16 -16.48
CA LEU A 191 -5.35 -16.99 -17.33
C LEU A 191 -6.66 -17.00 -16.51
N SER A 192 -6.59 -16.68 -15.21
CA SER A 192 -7.80 -16.60 -14.38
C SER A 192 -8.73 -15.47 -14.84
N ASN A 193 -10.01 -15.55 -14.48
CA ASN A 193 -10.99 -14.49 -14.76
C ASN A 193 -10.63 -13.14 -14.12
N HIS A 194 -9.71 -13.12 -13.15
CA HIS A 194 -9.22 -11.90 -12.51
C HIS A 194 -7.92 -11.37 -13.13
N ALA A 195 -7.28 -12.14 -14.01
CA ALA A 195 -5.91 -11.87 -14.45
C ALA A 195 -5.78 -10.53 -15.18
N ASP A 196 -6.65 -10.27 -16.16
CA ASP A 196 -6.59 -9.03 -16.94
C ASP A 196 -6.87 -7.79 -16.09
N LEU A 197 -7.87 -7.87 -15.21
CA LEU A 197 -8.19 -6.79 -14.28
C LEU A 197 -7.06 -6.53 -13.28
N ALA A 198 -6.36 -7.59 -12.84
CA ALA A 198 -5.19 -7.44 -11.96
C ALA A 198 -4.02 -6.77 -12.68
N TRP A 199 -3.71 -7.20 -13.91
CA TRP A 199 -2.67 -6.58 -14.72
C TRP A 199 -2.97 -5.11 -15.03
N GLN A 200 -4.23 -4.78 -15.32
CA GLN A 200 -4.69 -3.42 -15.57
C GLN A 200 -4.50 -2.55 -14.32
N ALA A 201 -5.04 -2.96 -13.17
CA ALA A 201 -4.94 -2.18 -11.94
C ALA A 201 -3.48 -1.97 -11.48
N MET A 202 -2.63 -2.99 -11.61
CA MET A 202 -1.20 -2.86 -11.32
C MET A 202 -0.49 -1.92 -12.31
N SER A 203 -0.87 -1.95 -13.58
CA SER A 203 -0.30 -1.06 -14.60
C SER A 203 -0.68 0.39 -14.38
N ASP A 204 -1.97 0.66 -14.13
CA ASP A 204 -2.48 2.01 -13.90
C ASP A 204 -1.89 2.61 -12.62
N ASN A 205 -1.84 1.83 -11.53
CA ASN A 205 -1.24 2.30 -10.29
C ASN A 205 0.27 2.56 -10.43
N CYS A 206 0.99 1.68 -11.14
CA CYS A 206 2.43 1.86 -11.34
C CYS A 206 2.73 3.08 -12.22
N SER A 207 1.96 3.29 -13.30
CA SER A 207 2.13 4.44 -14.18
C SER A 207 1.96 5.77 -13.44
N THR A 208 0.88 5.91 -12.67
CA THR A 208 0.61 7.12 -11.88
C THR A 208 1.62 7.33 -10.74
N ARG A 209 2.21 6.27 -10.19
CA ARG A 209 3.20 6.36 -9.10
C ARG A 209 4.65 6.51 -9.53
N PHE A 210 5.01 6.08 -10.74
CA PHE A 210 6.40 5.95 -11.13
C PHE A 210 6.71 6.39 -12.56
N VAL A 211 5.71 6.79 -13.35
CA VAL A 211 5.93 7.23 -14.75
C VAL A 211 5.52 8.68 -14.94
N ASP A 212 4.35 9.06 -14.40
CA ASP A 212 3.78 10.41 -14.62
C ASP A 212 4.30 11.48 -13.64
N LEU A 213 5.21 11.10 -12.73
CA LEU A 213 5.83 12.02 -11.79
C LEU A 213 7.14 12.52 -12.39
N HIS A 214 7.33 13.85 -12.39
CA HIS A 214 8.59 14.46 -12.80
C HIS A 214 9.78 13.69 -12.22
N ASN A 215 10.69 13.23 -13.10
CA ASN A 215 11.81 12.32 -12.83
C ASN A 215 12.61 12.60 -11.53
N LYS A 216 12.60 13.84 -11.02
CA LYS A 216 13.31 14.24 -9.79
C LYS A 216 12.65 13.76 -8.49
N ASP A 217 11.33 13.60 -8.47
CA ASP A 217 10.58 13.24 -7.26
C ASP A 217 10.18 11.76 -7.21
N ASN A 218 10.55 11.00 -8.25
CA ASN A 218 10.24 9.57 -8.33
C ASN A 218 11.22 8.76 -7.46
N PRO A 219 10.77 8.16 -6.34
CA PRO A 219 11.63 7.39 -5.44
C PRO A 219 12.18 6.11 -6.10
N MET A 220 11.58 5.65 -7.21
CA MET A 220 12.16 4.60 -8.03
C MET A 220 13.30 5.14 -8.91
N GLU A 221 13.20 6.30 -9.54
CA GLU A 221 14.25 6.83 -10.44
C GLU A 221 15.47 7.44 -9.75
N SER A 222 15.34 7.90 -8.51
CA SER A 222 16.42 8.62 -7.83
C SER A 222 17.61 7.76 -7.40
N ARG A 223 17.53 6.41 -7.49
CA ARG A 223 18.62 5.51 -7.10
C ARG A 223 18.93 4.47 -8.19
N PRO A 224 20.15 4.47 -8.77
CA PRO A 224 20.58 3.52 -9.81
C PRO A 224 20.48 2.04 -9.41
N ARG A 225 20.44 1.73 -8.11
CA ARG A 225 20.33 0.37 -7.57
C ARG A 225 19.32 0.32 -6.43
N ASN A 226 18.04 0.52 -6.76
CA ASN A 226 16.98 0.37 -5.76
C ASN A 226 16.67 -1.13 -5.56
N PRO A 227 17.01 -1.76 -4.41
CA PRO A 227 16.78 -3.19 -4.18
C PRO A 227 15.30 -3.55 -4.23
N PHE A 228 14.42 -2.61 -3.85
CA PHE A 228 12.98 -2.77 -3.96
C PHE A 228 12.55 -2.92 -5.42
N PHE A 229 13.10 -2.09 -6.33
CA PHE A 229 12.80 -2.19 -7.76
C PHE A 229 13.29 -3.53 -8.33
N ALA A 230 14.50 -3.97 -7.98
CA ALA A 230 15.03 -5.25 -8.44
C ALA A 230 14.10 -6.42 -8.05
N MET A 231 13.75 -6.53 -6.77
CA MET A 231 12.82 -7.54 -6.28
C MET A 231 11.45 -7.46 -6.96
N PHE A 232 10.87 -6.26 -7.03
CA PHE A 232 9.56 -6.05 -7.63
C PHE A 232 9.55 -6.41 -9.13
N SER A 233 10.59 -6.00 -9.86
CA SER A 233 10.75 -6.30 -11.28
C SER A 233 10.83 -7.81 -11.53
N GLU A 234 11.60 -8.54 -10.71
CA GLU A 234 11.73 -9.99 -10.83
C GLU A 234 10.38 -10.69 -10.62
N LEU A 235 9.63 -10.32 -9.56
CA LEU A 235 8.32 -10.90 -9.27
C LEU A 235 7.34 -10.69 -10.44
N VAL A 236 7.29 -9.47 -10.98
CA VAL A 236 6.41 -9.15 -12.12
C VAL A 236 6.80 -9.94 -13.36
N LEU A 237 8.09 -10.02 -13.69
CA LEU A 237 8.57 -10.75 -14.87
C LEU A 237 8.31 -12.25 -14.74
N GLN A 238 8.46 -12.85 -13.56
CA GLN A 238 8.12 -14.26 -13.33
C GLN A 238 6.62 -14.54 -13.56
N ALA A 239 5.72 -13.66 -13.11
CA ALA A 239 4.29 -13.81 -13.37
C ALA A 239 3.96 -13.61 -14.86
N TRP A 240 4.67 -12.71 -15.54
CA TRP A 240 4.54 -12.53 -16.98
C TRP A 240 5.02 -13.75 -17.77
N ASP A 241 6.14 -14.36 -17.37
CA ASP A 241 6.66 -15.57 -17.99
C ASP A 241 5.67 -16.74 -17.87
N ALA A 242 5.03 -16.90 -16.71
CA ALA A 242 3.96 -17.88 -16.53
C ALA A 242 2.78 -17.63 -17.49
N ARG A 243 2.41 -16.36 -17.74
CA ARG A 243 1.36 -16.02 -18.71
C ARG A 243 1.76 -16.28 -20.15
N LYS A 244 2.98 -15.92 -20.56
CA LYS A 244 3.50 -16.26 -21.90
C LYS A 244 3.52 -17.77 -22.14
N ALA A 245 3.92 -18.55 -21.14
CA ALA A 245 3.95 -20.00 -21.24
C ALA A 245 2.54 -20.60 -21.40
N ALA A 246 1.53 -20.00 -20.75
CA ALA A 246 0.14 -20.43 -20.86
C ALA A 246 -0.57 -19.92 -22.13
N SER A 247 -0.13 -18.79 -22.71
CA SER A 247 -0.72 -18.20 -23.92
C SER A 247 0.32 -17.42 -24.72
N ILE A 248 0.74 -17.99 -25.86
CA ILE A 248 1.78 -17.46 -26.76
C ILE A 248 1.38 -16.11 -27.38
N HIS A 249 0.08 -15.85 -27.53
CA HIS A 249 -0.44 -14.62 -28.15
C HIS A 249 -0.74 -13.50 -27.14
N SER A 250 -0.39 -13.66 -25.86
CA SER A 250 -0.61 -12.59 -24.88
C SER A 250 0.31 -11.40 -25.16
N GLU A 251 -0.27 -10.20 -25.28
CA GLU A 251 0.50 -8.97 -25.31
C GLU A 251 0.99 -8.57 -23.91
N PRO A 252 2.21 -8.02 -23.78
CA PRO A 252 2.74 -7.62 -22.49
C PRO A 252 1.96 -6.43 -21.92
N PRO A 253 1.48 -6.53 -20.66
CA PRO A 253 0.89 -5.40 -19.94
C PRO A 253 1.84 -4.20 -19.86
N LEU A 254 1.30 -2.99 -19.69
CA LEU A 254 2.09 -1.76 -19.62
C LEU A 254 3.15 -1.81 -18.52
N LEU A 255 2.81 -2.40 -17.35
CA LEU A 255 3.76 -2.61 -16.27
C LEU A 255 5.00 -3.40 -16.71
N VAL A 256 4.79 -4.49 -17.45
CA VAL A 256 5.87 -5.35 -17.96
C VAL A 256 6.73 -4.59 -18.97
N LYS A 257 6.09 -3.86 -19.89
CA LYS A 257 6.79 -3.01 -20.87
C LYS A 257 7.66 -1.99 -20.16
N TYR A 258 7.13 -1.29 -19.16
CA TYR A 258 7.87 -0.30 -18.37
C TYR A 258 9.07 -0.90 -17.64
N ILE A 259 8.87 -2.00 -16.92
CA ILE A 259 9.95 -2.68 -16.19
C ILE A 259 11.06 -3.11 -17.15
N THR A 260 10.71 -3.72 -18.28
CA THR A 260 11.67 -4.19 -19.28
C THR A 260 12.48 -3.03 -19.86
N GLN A 261 11.81 -1.96 -20.30
CA GLN A 261 12.46 -0.76 -20.83
C GLN A 261 13.42 -0.13 -19.80
N ARG A 262 13.02 -0.12 -18.53
CA ARG A 262 13.83 0.44 -17.46
C ARG A 262 15.08 -0.40 -17.18
N LEU A 263 14.96 -1.73 -17.16
CA LEU A 263 16.10 -2.64 -17.00
C LEU A 263 17.09 -2.48 -18.17
N SER A 264 16.62 -2.35 -19.41
CA SER A 264 17.47 -2.09 -20.58
C SER A 264 18.26 -0.79 -20.42
N ARG A 265 17.59 0.32 -20.06
CA ARG A 265 18.24 1.62 -19.82
C ARG A 265 19.28 1.58 -18.69
N MET A 266 19.06 0.76 -17.66
CA MET A 266 20.01 0.58 -16.57
C MET A 266 21.26 -0.17 -17.04
N SER A 267 21.08 -1.23 -17.82
CA SER A 267 22.19 -1.99 -18.42
C SER A 267 23.03 -1.13 -19.39
N GLU A 268 22.40 -0.30 -20.22
CA GLU A 268 23.10 0.61 -21.15
C GLU A 268 23.99 1.60 -20.40
N ARG A 269 23.48 2.23 -19.33
CA ARG A 269 24.28 3.16 -18.51
C ARG A 269 25.44 2.48 -17.79
N GLU A 270 25.26 1.24 -17.34
CA GLU A 270 26.35 0.48 -16.73
C GLU A 270 27.45 0.18 -17.75
N MET A 271 27.11 -0.18 -18.99
CA MET A 271 28.09 -0.36 -20.08
C MET A 271 28.83 0.94 -20.42
N GLU A 272 28.12 2.06 -20.60
CA GLU A 272 28.74 3.38 -20.86
C GLU A 272 29.68 3.82 -19.74
N SER A 273 29.32 3.57 -18.47
CA SER A 273 30.18 3.89 -17.32
C SER A 273 31.47 3.05 -17.29
N CYS A 274 31.40 1.80 -17.74
CA CYS A 274 32.55 0.90 -17.83
C CYS A 274 33.50 1.33 -18.96
N GLU A 275 32.98 1.70 -20.13
CA GLU A 275 33.76 2.20 -21.26
C GLU A 275 34.44 3.55 -20.95
N THR A 276 33.79 4.43 -20.17
CA THR A 276 34.37 5.73 -19.77
C THR A 276 35.55 5.55 -18.79
N LEU A 277 35.50 4.53 -17.93
CA LEU A 277 36.60 4.17 -17.03
C LEU A 277 37.78 3.53 -17.78
N GLU A 278 37.53 2.80 -18.87
CA GLU A 278 38.59 2.22 -19.70
C GLU A 278 39.31 3.26 -20.57
N SER A 279 38.64 4.35 -20.98
CA SER A 279 39.29 5.44 -21.74
C SER A 279 40.07 6.44 -20.86
N GLY A 280 39.88 6.43 -19.54
CA GLY A 280 40.62 7.25 -18.58
C GLY A 280 41.77 6.48 -17.96
N GLY A 281 42.95 6.52 -18.59
CA GLY A 281 44.13 5.78 -18.14
C GLY A 281 44.53 6.07 -16.70
N ILE A 282 44.13 5.21 -15.76
CA ILE A 282 44.68 5.11 -14.41
C ILE A 282 45.01 3.63 -14.13
N ARG A 283 46.21 3.41 -13.60
CA ARG A 283 46.84 2.10 -13.32
C ARG A 283 45.97 1.19 -12.43
N PRO A 284 46.06 -0.15 -12.60
CA PRO A 284 45.25 -1.10 -11.87
C PRO A 284 45.73 -1.20 -10.42
N THR A 285 44.82 -0.96 -9.47
CA THR A 285 45.02 -1.38 -8.07
C THR A 285 43.89 -2.34 -7.72
N GLU A 286 44.29 -3.60 -7.51
CA GLU A 286 43.60 -4.72 -6.88
C GLU A 286 42.09 -4.92 -7.19
N THR A 287 41.86 -5.82 -8.13
CA THR A 287 40.57 -6.45 -8.41
C THR A 287 40.09 -7.24 -7.18
N PHE A 288 39.15 -6.68 -6.42
CA PHE A 288 38.36 -7.48 -5.47
C PHE A 288 37.33 -8.30 -6.26
N SER A 289 37.64 -9.59 -6.44
CA SER A 289 36.70 -10.58 -6.95
C SER A 289 35.62 -10.84 -5.90
N MET A 290 34.49 -10.15 -5.99
CA MET A 290 33.29 -10.51 -5.24
C MET A 290 32.54 -11.59 -6.02
N ALA A 291 32.64 -12.84 -5.55
CA ALA A 291 31.81 -13.93 -6.04
C ALA A 291 30.33 -13.53 -5.92
N PRO A 292 29.47 -13.82 -6.92
CA PRO A 292 28.04 -13.53 -6.80
C PRO A 292 27.50 -14.35 -5.63
N ALA A 293 27.12 -13.66 -4.55
CA ALA A 293 26.39 -14.27 -3.47
C ALA A 293 25.08 -14.81 -4.05
N GLN A 294 24.99 -16.13 -4.21
CA GLN A 294 23.73 -16.80 -4.50
C GLN A 294 22.82 -16.59 -3.28
N ILE A 295 21.98 -15.57 -3.33
CA ILE A 295 20.85 -15.43 -2.42
C ILE A 295 19.84 -16.47 -2.88
N SER A 296 19.74 -17.58 -2.14
CA SER A 296 18.69 -18.57 -2.31
C SER A 296 17.34 -17.92 -1.99
N THR A 297 16.61 -17.49 -3.02
CA THR A 297 15.28 -16.87 -2.93
C THR A 297 14.18 -17.90 -3.13
N SER A 298 14.18 -18.97 -2.32
CA SER A 298 13.01 -19.85 -2.24
C SER A 298 11.93 -19.20 -1.37
N PHE A 299 11.02 -18.46 -2.01
CA PHE A 299 9.90 -17.75 -1.35
C PHE A 299 8.64 -18.62 -1.17
N ASN A 300 8.68 -19.91 -1.54
CA ASN A 300 7.49 -20.76 -1.52
C ASN A 300 6.95 -21.05 -0.09
N ASN A 301 7.75 -20.82 0.96
CA ASN A 301 7.42 -21.20 2.35
C ASN A 301 7.49 -20.05 3.38
N MET A 302 7.49 -18.77 2.97
CA MET A 302 7.51 -17.67 3.96
C MET A 302 6.13 -17.47 4.61
N GLN A 303 6.03 -17.87 5.89
CA GLN A 303 5.07 -17.32 6.83
C GLN A 303 5.52 -15.88 7.13
N TRP A 304 4.82 -14.90 6.56
CA TRP A 304 5.21 -13.49 6.65
C TRP A 304 5.01 -12.95 8.08
N ALA A 305 6.02 -13.12 8.93
CA ALA A 305 6.15 -12.32 10.14
C ALA A 305 6.57 -10.90 9.71
N TRP A 306 5.64 -9.96 9.73
CA TRP A 306 5.91 -8.55 9.46
C TRP A 306 6.72 -7.97 10.62
N SER A 307 8.02 -8.23 10.68
CA SER A 307 8.91 -7.37 11.47
C SER A 307 8.88 -5.99 10.83
N ALA A 308 8.22 -5.04 11.48
CA ALA A 308 8.26 -3.63 11.07
C ALA A 308 9.74 -3.23 10.89
N PRO A 309 10.14 -2.65 9.74
CA PRO A 309 11.51 -2.17 9.60
C PRO A 309 11.75 -1.14 10.69
N ASN A 310 12.81 -1.32 11.48
CA ASN A 310 13.23 -0.37 12.49
C ASN A 310 13.75 0.89 11.79
N TRP A 311 12.86 1.81 11.46
CA TRP A 311 13.17 3.16 10.99
C TRP A 311 13.48 4.10 12.18
N GLY A 312 13.87 3.55 13.33
CA GLY A 312 14.39 4.30 14.46
C GLY A 312 15.79 4.82 14.15
N ALA A 313 15.99 6.12 14.44
CA ALA A 313 17.19 6.92 14.24
C ALA A 313 17.40 7.44 12.79
N VAL A 314 16.63 8.46 12.42
CA VAL A 314 17.18 9.55 11.60
C VAL A 314 18.04 10.39 12.55
N PRO A 315 19.35 10.57 12.32
CA PRO A 315 20.18 11.46 13.12
C PRO A 315 19.65 12.89 13.05
N GLU A 316 19.69 13.58 14.18
CA GLU A 316 19.35 14.99 14.40
C GLU A 316 19.68 15.87 13.19
N GLN A 317 18.65 16.47 12.57
CA GLN A 317 18.83 17.67 11.77
C GLN A 317 18.35 18.85 12.62
N ASN A 318 19.31 19.56 13.20
CA ASN A 318 19.12 20.87 13.82
C ASN A 318 18.63 21.86 12.77
N TRP A 319 17.39 22.33 12.93
CA TRP A 319 16.91 23.67 12.56
C TRP A 319 15.86 24.09 13.58
#